data_AF-X1JMF1-F1
#
_entry.id   AF-X1JMF1-F1
#
_cell.length_a   1.000
_cell.length_b   1.000
_cell.length_c   1.000
_cell.angle_alpha   90.00
_cell.angle_beta   90.00
_cell.angle_gamma   90.00
#
_symmetry.space_group_name_H-M   'P 1'
#
loop_
_entity.id
_entity.type
_entity.pdbx_description
1 polymer ?
#
loop_
_entity_poly.entity_id
_entity_poly.type
_entity_poly.pdbx_seq_one_letter_code
_entity_poly.pdbx_strand_id
1 'polypeptide(L)' 'MLILVVSVHCHNDLGLAVANSLESLKRGARQVECTINGIGERAGNASLEEVVMAIKTRNGFFNLTTNINTTQINKT' A
#
# COMPACT_ATOMS: atom_id res chain seq x y z
N MET A 1 11.92 -14.08 15.03
CA MET A 1 11.74 -13.49 13.68
C MET A 1 10.85 -14.44 12.90
N LEU A 2 9.66 -14.00 12.46
CA LEU A 2 8.80 -14.85 11.64
C LEU A 2 9.47 -15.04 10.28
N ILE A 3 9.56 -16.29 9.83
CA ILE A 3 10.17 -16.72 8.57
C ILE A 3 9.25 -16.49 7.36
N LEU A 4 8.01 -16.05 7.60
CA LEU A 4 6.95 -15.89 6.61
C LEU A 4 6.60 -14.41 6.44
N VAL A 5 6.35 -14.01 5.19
CA VAL A 5 5.87 -12.66 4.87
C VAL A 5 4.36 -12.61 5.07
N VAL A 6 3.89 -11.69 5.92
CA VAL A 6 2.46 -11.38 6.04
C VAL A 6 2.10 -10.34 4.99
N SER A 7 1.13 -10.70 4.13
CA SER A 7 0.50 -9.83 3.13
C SER A 7 -0.85 -9.31 3.65
N VAL A 8 -1.24 -8.12 3.22
CA VAL A 8 -2.59 -7.58 3.43
C VAL A 8 -3.22 -7.18 2.10
N HIS A 9 -4.52 -7.45 1.98
CA HIS A 9 -5.35 -7.13 0.83
C HIS A 9 -6.58 -6.39 1.34
N CYS A 10 -6.52 -5.06 1.35
CA CYS A 10 -7.60 -4.24 1.90
C CYS A 10 -8.54 -3.72 0.81
N HIS A 11 -9.84 -3.88 1.03
CA HIS A 11 -10.89 -3.30 0.19
C HIS A 11 -11.30 -1.91 0.69
N ASN A 12 -11.79 -1.09 -0.23
CA ASN A 12 -12.02 0.34 0.00
C ASN A 12 -13.49 0.70 0.27
N ASP A 13 -14.32 -0.24 0.72
CA ASP A 13 -15.76 -0.06 0.97
C ASP A 13 -16.10 1.15 1.84
N LEU A 14 -15.21 1.52 2.76
CA LEU A 14 -15.36 2.67 3.67
C LEU A 14 -14.35 3.79 3.40
N GLY A 15 -13.62 3.74 2.27
CA GLY A 15 -12.56 4.71 1.97
C GLY A 15 -11.30 4.55 2.84
N LEU A 16 -11.08 3.38 3.45
CA LEU A 16 -10.01 3.13 4.42
C LEU A 16 -8.95 2.11 3.96
N ALA A 17 -8.98 1.66 2.70
CA ALA A 17 -8.09 0.57 2.24
C ALA A 17 -6.60 0.90 2.41
N VAL A 18 -6.20 2.11 2.02
CA VAL A 18 -4.82 2.59 2.13
C VAL A 18 -4.40 2.74 3.60
N ALA A 19 -5.25 3.35 4.43
CA ALA A 19 -4.98 3.52 5.86
C ALA A 19 -4.79 2.18 6.58
N ASN A 20 -5.68 1.22 6.32
CA ASN A 20 -5.60 -0.14 6.88
C ASN A 20 -4.33 -0.88 6.41
N SER A 21 -3.92 -0.69 5.15
CA SER A 21 -2.69 -1.27 4.61
C SER A 21 -1.44 -0.69 5.29
N LEU A 22 -1.37 0.62 5.44
CA LEU A 22 -0.24 1.31 6.09
C LEU A 22 -0.13 0.97 7.59
N GLU A 23 -1.25 0.86 8.29
CA GLU A 23 -1.24 0.42 9.70
C GLU A 23 -0.78 -1.04 9.83
N SER A 24 -1.14 -1.90 8.88
CA SER A 24 -0.67 -3.29 8.85
C SER A 24 0.85 -3.37 8.65
N LEU A 25 1.41 -2.53 7.77
CA LEU A 25 2.86 -2.42 7.58
C LEU A 25 3.59 -1.99 8.86
N LYS A 26 3.03 -1.01 9.60
CA LYS A 26 3.55 -0.60 10.92
C LYS A 26 3.52 -1.73 11.94
N ARG A 27 2.53 -2.63 11.84
CA ARG A 27 2.38 -3.79 12.73
C ARG A 27 3.17 -5.03 12.31
N GLY A 28 3.96 -4.94 11.24
CA GLY A 28 4.88 -6.00 10.84
C GLY A 28 4.55 -6.70 9.52
N ALA A 29 3.45 -6.37 8.85
CA ALA A 29 3.23 -6.82 7.48
C ALA A 29 4.35 -6.30 6.57
N ARG A 30 4.71 -7.06 5.54
CA ARG A 30 5.79 -6.69 4.60
C ARG A 30 5.38 -6.79 3.13
N GLN A 31 4.13 -7.11 2.87
CA GLN A 31 3.53 -7.10 1.53
C GLN A 31 2.15 -6.44 1.60
N VAL A 32 1.82 -5.65 0.57
CA VAL A 32 0.49 -5.06 0.38
C VAL A 32 0.05 -5.44 -1.04
N GLU A 33 -1.12 -6.05 -1.14
CA GLU A 33 -1.82 -6.22 -2.40
C GLU A 33 -2.69 -5.00 -2.67
N CYS A 34 -2.50 -4.43 -3.84
CA CYS A 34 -3.12 -3.18 -4.28
C CYS A 34 -3.21 -3.19 -5.81
N THR A 35 -3.95 -2.24 -6.36
CA THR A 35 -4.16 -2.11 -7.81
C THR A 35 -3.88 -0.70 -8.27
N ILE A 36 -3.60 -0.54 -9.57
CA ILE A 36 -3.47 0.79 -10.18
C ILE A 36 -4.80 1.53 -10.03
N ASN A 37 -4.73 2.78 -9.55
CA ASN A 37 -5.88 3.62 -9.21
C ASN A 37 -6.86 2.99 -8.19
N GLY A 38 -6.46 1.94 -7.48
CA GLY A 38 -7.34 1.24 -6.54
C GLY A 38 -8.52 0.53 -7.20
N ILE A 39 -8.47 0.25 -8.51
CA ILE A 39 -9.55 -0.40 -9.25
C ILE A 39 -9.79 -1.83 -8.72
N GLY A 40 -11.04 -2.19 -8.54
CA GLY A 40 -11.50 -3.51 -8.11
C GLY A 40 -13.01 -3.54 -8.01
N GLU A 41 -13.58 -4.68 -7.59
CA GLU A 41 -15.02 -4.77 -7.35
C GLU A 41 -15.49 -3.81 -6.25
N ARG A 42 -16.78 -3.48 -6.26
CA ARG A 42 -17.43 -2.56 -5.30
C ARG A 42 -16.75 -1.19 -5.27
N ALA A 43 -16.29 -0.74 -4.11
CA ALA A 43 -15.56 0.52 -3.94
C ALA A 43 -14.07 0.42 -4.27
N GLY A 44 -13.60 -0.76 -4.71
CA GLY A 44 -12.21 -0.99 -5.12
C GLY A 44 -11.30 -1.50 -4.00
N ASN A 45 -10.01 -1.45 -4.29
CA ASN A 45 -8.90 -1.92 -3.45
C ASN A 45 -8.06 -0.73 -2.97
N ALA A 46 -7.03 -0.99 -2.17
CA ALA A 46 -5.99 0.00 -1.90
C ALA A 46 -5.32 0.44 -3.21
N SER A 47 -5.18 1.76 -3.41
CA SER A 47 -4.42 2.33 -4.53
C SER A 47 -2.92 2.10 -4.33
N LEU A 48 -2.26 1.53 -5.35
CA LEU A 48 -0.81 1.33 -5.36
C LEU A 48 -0.09 2.67 -5.19
N GLU A 49 -0.53 3.68 -5.93
CA GLU A 49 0.08 5.00 -5.98
C GLU A 49 0.04 5.66 -4.60
N GLU A 50 -1.11 5.60 -3.94
CA GLU A 50 -1.29 6.18 -2.61
C GLU A 50 -0.43 5.47 -1.55
N VAL A 51 -0.41 4.13 -1.53
CA VAL A 51 0.42 3.36 -0.59
C VAL A 51 1.91 3.67 -0.80
N VAL A 52 2.38 3.62 -2.06
CA VAL A 52 3.78 3.88 -2.41
C VAL A 52 4.18 5.30 -2.06
N MET A 53 3.34 6.29 -2.40
CA MET A 53 3.65 7.69 -2.14
C MET A 53 3.56 8.03 -0.66
N ALA A 54 2.67 7.41 0.12
CA ALA A 54 2.64 7.57 1.58
C ALA A 54 3.94 7.07 2.23
N ILE A 55 4.41 5.88 1.85
CA ILE A 55 5.69 5.33 2.35
C ILE A 55 6.85 6.24 1.95
N LYS A 56 6.91 6.68 0.68
CA LYS A 56 8.00 7.50 0.16
C LYS A 56 8.05 8.89 0.80
N THR A 57 6.92 9.59 0.88
CA THR A 57 6.84 10.96 1.40
C THR A 57 6.99 11.01 2.92
N ARG A 58 6.58 9.95 3.62
CA ARG A 58 6.69 9.83 5.08
C ARG A 58 7.70 8.76 5.48
N ASN A 59 8.82 8.67 4.75
CA ASN A 59 9.85 7.64 4.98
C ASN A 59 10.30 7.61 6.45
N GLY A 60 10.64 8.74 7.06
CA GLY A 60 11.07 8.76 8.47
C GLY A 60 10.00 8.32 9.49
N PHE A 61 8.72 8.29 9.11
CA PHE A 61 7.64 7.76 9.96
C PHE A 61 7.46 6.24 9.79
N PHE A 62 7.58 5.74 8.56
CA PHE A 62 7.38 4.32 8.28
C PHE A 62 8.66 3.49 8.38
N ASN A 63 9.83 4.08 8.10
CA ASN A 63 11.12 3.40 7.92
C ASN A 63 11.02 2.17 7.00
N LEU A 64 10.28 2.34 5.89
CA LEU A 64 10.07 1.32 4.87
C LEU A 64 10.43 1.89 3.50
N THR A 65 10.78 0.99 2.58
CA THR A 65 11.07 1.31 1.18
C THR A 65 10.36 0.33 0.27
N THR A 66 10.08 0.76 -0.95
CA THR A 66 9.59 -0.10 -2.04
C THR A 66 10.56 -0.04 -3.21
N ASN A 67 10.50 -1.02 -4.10
CA ASN A 67 11.29 -1.00 -5.34
C ASN A 67 10.53 -0.34 -6.51
N ILE A 68 9.59 0.57 -6.21
CA ILE A 68 8.74 1.21 -7.22
C ILE A 68 9.41 2.49 -7.74
N ASN A 69 9.58 2.57 -9.06
CA ASN A 69 9.98 3.81 -9.72
C ASN A 69 8.79 4.77 -9.79
N THR A 70 8.70 5.70 -8.85
CA THR A 70 7.55 6.62 -8.74
C THR A 70 7.38 7.57 -9.93
N THR A 71 8.39 7.72 -10.79
CA THR A 71 8.26 8.52 -12.02
C THR A 71 7.38 7.84 -13.07
N GLN A 72 7.12 6.54 -12.94
CA GLN A 72 6.26 5.78 -13.85
C GLN A 72 4.79 5.76 -13.42
N ILE A 73 4.44 6.31 -12.25
CA ILE A 73 3.07 6.26 -11.70
C ILE A 73 2.05 6.97 -12.61
N ASN A 74 2.43 8.12 -13.19
CA ASN A 74 1.56 8.92 -14.05
C ASN A 74 1.97 8.86 -15.53
N LYS A 75 2.57 7.74 -15.94
CA LYS A 75 3.02 7.59 -17.32
C LYS A 75 1.89 7.01 -18.17
N THR A 76 1.37 7.84 -19.07
CA THR A 76 0.43 7.45 -20.12
C THR A 76 1.19 7.02 -21.38
#